data_AF-G5AF52-F1
#
_entry.id   AF-G5AF52-F1
#
_cell.length_a   1.000
_cell.length_b   1.000
_cell.length_c   1.000
_cell.angle_alpha   90.00
_cell.angle_beta   90.00
_cell.angle_gamma   90.00
#
_symmetry.space_group_name_H-M   'P 1'
#
loop_
_entity.id
_entity.type
_entity.pdbx_description
1 polymer ?
#
loop_
_entity_poly.entity_id
_entity_poly.type
_entity_poly.pdbx_seq_one_letter_code
_entity_poly.pdbx_strand_id
1 'polypeptide(L)'
;MNTIASYFDLDSWQVNGGLALSINRVEPDFPKWFYVRKETQDLVKVFNENVRLKLNTVFVRTSGVGKSTLVVVLAFYMALHLQKRIVLYRKLKGGGYTMLYLDPEHEQYWRKSTKVDIADLDLVVNSDFELCLDGFLQREIDNDLSNFGRLTKFRMLATSVQYDMKNDETEVRRR
;
A
#
# COMPACT_ATOMS: atom_id res chain seq x y z
N MET A 1 28.34 0.73 -6.64
CA MET A 1 26.96 0.36 -6.28
C MET A 1 26.99 -0.33 -4.92
N ASN A 2 25.99 -0.09 -4.06
CA ASN A 2 25.66 -0.86 -2.85
C ASN A 2 26.14 -0.38 -1.46
N THR A 3 26.02 0.91 -1.15
CA THR A 3 25.99 1.35 0.28
C THR A 3 24.57 1.43 0.84
N ILE A 4 23.55 1.58 -0.02
CA ILE A 4 22.14 1.62 0.42
C ILE A 4 21.59 0.20 0.65
N ALA A 5 22.02 -0.77 -0.17
CA ALA A 5 21.60 -2.16 -0.05
C ALA A 5 22.05 -2.83 1.26
N SER A 6 23.16 -2.39 1.86
CA SER A 6 23.65 -2.94 3.13
C SER A 6 22.88 -2.44 4.36
N TYR A 7 22.20 -1.29 4.26
CA TYR A 7 21.34 -0.76 5.33
C TYR A 7 19.89 -1.24 5.21
N PHE A 8 19.48 -1.62 4.00
CA PHE A 8 18.18 -2.21 3.70
C PHE A 8 18.40 -3.57 3.06
N ASP A 9 18.95 -4.52 3.83
CA ASP A 9 18.98 -5.93 3.42
C ASP A 9 17.53 -6.45 3.41
N LEU A 10 16.83 -6.14 2.31
CA LEU A 10 15.40 -6.39 2.07
C LEU A 10 15.11 -7.88 1.81
N ASP A 11 16.15 -8.70 1.64
CA ASP A 11 16.05 -10.09 1.19
C ASP A 11 15.92 -11.10 2.34
N SER A 12 16.11 -10.69 3.60
CA SER A 12 16.15 -11.58 4.78
C SER A 12 14.97 -11.43 5.76
N TRP A 13 13.90 -10.70 5.40
CA TRP A 13 12.81 -10.36 6.33
C TRP A 13 11.90 -11.57 6.60
N GLN A 14 11.91 -12.07 7.84
CA GLN A 14 11.10 -13.22 8.27
C GLN A 14 9.93 -12.79 9.18
N VAL A 15 8.81 -13.50 9.05
CA VAL A 15 7.68 -13.43 9.99
C VAL A 15 8.16 -13.96 11.34
N ASN A 16 7.97 -13.19 12.42
CA ASN A 16 8.43 -13.39 13.82
C ASN A 16 9.76 -12.71 14.23
N GLY A 17 10.43 -11.96 13.34
CA GLY A 17 11.69 -11.27 13.66
C GLY A 17 11.70 -9.79 13.32
N GLY A 18 10.56 -9.09 13.49
CA GLY A 18 10.36 -7.71 13.05
C GLY A 18 11.57 -6.80 13.32
N LEU A 19 11.98 -6.04 12.32
CA LEU A 19 13.13 -5.14 12.44
C LEU A 19 12.68 -3.81 13.04
N ALA A 20 13.23 -3.39 14.18
CA ALA A 20 13.07 -2.02 14.64
C ALA A 20 13.73 -1.07 13.64
N LEU A 21 12.93 -0.51 12.73
CA LEU A 21 13.37 0.58 11.85
C LEU A 21 13.58 1.79 12.75
N SER A 22 14.83 2.11 13.11
CA SER A 22 15.20 3.30 13.92
C SER A 22 14.97 4.60 13.14
N ILE A 23 13.74 4.82 12.65
CA ILE A 23 13.32 5.98 11.88
C ILE A 23 12.98 7.08 12.87
N ASN A 24 14.03 7.83 13.24
CA ASN A 24 13.94 8.87 14.27
C ASN A 24 13.40 10.20 13.72
N ARG A 25 13.25 10.34 12.40
CA ARG A 25 12.78 11.56 11.74
C ARG A 25 11.88 11.22 10.56
N VAL A 26 10.60 11.55 10.69
CA VAL A 26 9.62 11.52 9.61
C VAL A 26 9.20 12.95 9.33
N GLU A 27 9.44 13.43 8.12
CA GLU A 27 9.00 14.76 7.70
C GLU A 27 7.47 14.83 7.73
N PRO A 28 6.87 15.95 8.20
CA PRO A 28 5.43 16.06 8.35
C PRO A 28 4.67 16.19 7.03
N ASP A 29 5.36 16.55 5.96
CA ASP A 29 4.80 16.71 4.62
C ASP A 29 5.86 16.34 3.57
N PHE A 30 5.46 16.32 2.30
CA PHE A 30 6.37 16.04 1.20
C PHE A 30 7.58 16.98 1.25
N PRO A 31 8.82 16.46 1.27
CA PRO A 31 10.00 17.29 1.52
C PRO A 31 10.15 18.34 0.43
N LYS A 32 10.19 19.62 0.82
CA LYS A 32 10.30 20.76 -0.13
C LYS A 32 11.57 20.72 -0.98
N TRP A 33 12.59 20.04 -0.49
CA TRP A 33 13.89 19.85 -1.15
C TRP A 33 13.91 18.67 -2.13
N PHE A 34 12.84 17.86 -2.18
CA PHE A 34 12.76 16.72 -3.09
C PHE A 34 12.07 17.14 -4.40
N TYR A 35 12.84 17.17 -5.49
CA TYR A 35 12.32 17.58 -6.80
C TYR A 35 11.44 16.47 -7.39
N VAL A 36 10.13 16.72 -7.43
CA VAL A 36 9.14 15.85 -8.06
C VAL A 36 8.28 16.62 -9.03
N ARG A 37 7.74 15.88 -10.00
CA ARG A 37 6.76 16.44 -10.93
C ARG A 37 5.51 16.92 -10.17
N LYS A 38 4.93 18.03 -10.61
CA LYS A 38 3.75 18.65 -9.99
C LYS A 38 2.59 17.65 -9.85
N GLU A 39 2.40 16.79 -10.85
CA GLU A 39 1.38 15.76 -10.85
C GLU A 39 1.55 14.74 -9.71
N THR A 40 2.78 14.52 -9.25
CA THR A 40 3.06 13.64 -8.10
C THR A 40 2.70 14.35 -6.80
N GLN A 41 3.01 15.65 -6.68
CA GLN A 41 2.62 16.44 -5.51
C GLN A 41 1.11 16.56 -5.39
N ASP A 42 0.41 16.81 -6.49
CA ASP A 42 -1.04 16.93 -6.50
C ASP A 42 -1.70 15.58 -6.18
N LEU A 43 -1.12 14.46 -6.64
CA LEU A 43 -1.56 13.12 -6.24
C LEU A 43 -1.42 12.90 -4.72
N VAL A 44 -0.28 13.26 -4.12
CA VAL A 44 -0.07 13.13 -2.67
C VAL A 44 -1.08 13.96 -1.89
N LYS A 45 -1.40 15.18 -2.35
CA LYS A 45 -2.43 16.02 -1.72
C LYS A 45 -3.82 15.35 -1.74
N VAL A 46 -4.25 14.86 -2.91
CA VAL A 46 -5.53 14.15 -3.05
C VAL A 46 -5.55 12.91 -2.16
N PHE A 47 -4.46 12.16 -2.12
CA PHE A 47 -4.33 11.00 -1.25
C PHE A 47 -4.49 11.38 0.22
N ASN A 48 -3.79 12.41 0.70
CA ASN A 48 -3.90 12.88 2.08
C ASN A 48 -5.31 13.36 2.43
N GLU A 49 -6.00 14.03 1.49
CA GLU A 49 -7.39 14.43 1.66
C GLU A 49 -8.31 13.20 1.78
N ASN A 50 -8.15 12.20 0.93
CA ASN A 50 -8.90 10.95 1.01
C ASN A 50 -8.67 10.22 2.33
N VAL A 51 -7.42 10.16 2.82
CA VAL A 51 -7.11 9.58 4.13
C VAL A 51 -7.85 10.33 5.24
N ARG A 52 -7.85 11.67 5.21
CA ARG A 52 -8.58 12.50 6.20
C ARG A 52 -10.09 12.25 6.16
N LEU A 53 -10.65 12.09 4.97
CA LEU A 53 -12.06 11.82 4.74
C LEU A 53 -12.43 10.34 4.91
N LYS A 54 -11.46 9.47 5.22
CA LYS A 54 -11.64 8.01 5.29
C LYS A 54 -12.20 7.40 4.00
N LEU A 55 -11.85 8.00 2.86
CA LEU A 55 -12.18 7.47 1.53
C LEU A 55 -11.11 6.49 1.04
N ASN A 56 -11.51 5.66 0.08
CA ASN A 56 -10.59 4.75 -0.61
C ASN A 56 -9.90 5.50 -1.75
N THR A 57 -8.62 5.21 -1.99
CA THR A 57 -7.86 5.82 -3.09
C THR A 57 -7.51 4.77 -4.14
N VAL A 58 -7.92 5.02 -5.39
CA VAL A 58 -7.62 4.14 -6.52
C VAL A 58 -6.69 4.83 -7.50
N PHE A 59 -5.51 4.25 -7.70
CA PHE A 59 -4.54 4.70 -8.69
C PHE A 59 -4.72 3.94 -10.01
N VAL A 60 -5.36 4.58 -10.97
CA VAL A 60 -5.55 4.06 -12.33
C VAL A 60 -4.52 4.68 -13.26
N ARG A 61 -3.54 3.90 -13.74
CA ARG A 61 -2.63 4.32 -14.81
C ARG A 61 -2.17 3.14 -15.67
N THR A 62 -1.66 3.42 -16.86
CA THR A 62 -0.98 2.46 -17.73
C THR A 62 0.18 1.72 -17.04
N SER A 63 0.50 0.51 -17.48
CA SER A 63 1.61 -0.29 -16.93
C SER A 63 2.95 0.45 -17.06
N GLY A 64 3.87 0.24 -16.12
CA GLY A 64 5.25 0.78 -16.20
C GLY A 64 5.48 2.20 -15.66
N VAL A 65 4.45 2.90 -15.17
CA VAL A 65 4.56 4.31 -14.73
C VAL A 65 4.86 4.52 -13.24
N GLY A 66 5.35 3.50 -12.53
CA GLY A 66 5.76 3.62 -11.13
C GLY A 66 4.64 3.53 -10.07
N LYS A 67 3.44 3.03 -10.42
CA LYS A 67 2.32 2.88 -9.45
C LYS A 67 2.67 2.02 -8.23
N SER A 68 3.28 0.86 -8.45
CA SER A 68 3.68 -0.03 -7.36
C SER A 68 4.64 0.65 -6.40
N THR A 69 5.60 1.44 -6.92
CA THR A 69 6.50 2.25 -6.10
C THR A 69 5.73 3.28 -5.29
N LEU A 70 4.76 3.96 -5.91
CA LEU A 70 3.94 4.95 -5.23
C LEU A 70 3.11 4.33 -4.10
N VAL A 71 2.49 3.17 -4.31
CA VAL A 71 1.76 2.44 -3.27
C VAL A 71 2.68 2.08 -2.11
N VAL A 72 3.88 1.58 -2.40
CA VAL A 72 4.87 1.28 -1.35
C VAL A 72 5.22 2.54 -0.57
N VAL A 73 5.59 3.63 -1.25
CA VAL A 73 5.95 4.90 -0.59
C VAL A 73 4.81 5.43 0.28
N LEU A 74 3.57 5.40 -0.23
CA LEU A 74 2.41 5.87 0.51
C LEU A 74 2.03 4.94 1.66
N ALA A 75 2.21 3.62 1.53
CA ALA A 75 2.05 2.67 2.62
C ALA A 75 3.03 2.96 3.76
N PHE A 76 4.31 3.21 3.44
CA PHE A 76 5.30 3.62 4.44
C PHE A 76 4.98 5.00 5.04
N TYR A 77 4.48 5.95 4.25
CA TYR A 77 4.00 7.23 4.78
C TYR A 77 2.86 7.03 5.78
N MET A 78 1.84 6.22 5.45
CA MET A 78 0.75 5.94 6.38
C MET A 78 1.24 5.25 7.65
N ALA A 79 2.18 4.31 7.54
CA ALA A 79 2.74 3.63 8.70
C ALA A 79 3.56 4.57 9.57
N LEU A 80 4.54 5.25 8.99
CA LEU A 80 5.55 5.99 9.76
C LEU A 80 5.07 7.39 10.18
N HIS A 81 4.31 8.07 9.32
CA HIS A 81 3.84 9.41 9.59
C HIS A 81 2.46 9.41 10.28
N LEU A 82 1.52 8.64 9.74
CA LEU A 82 0.15 8.60 10.27
C LEU A 82 -0.05 7.54 11.37
N GLN A 83 1.01 6.80 11.71
CA GLN A 83 1.01 5.79 12.78
C GLN A 83 -0.11 4.75 12.58
N LYS A 84 -0.32 4.32 11.34
CA LYS A 84 -1.32 3.29 10.96
C LYS A 84 -0.66 1.93 10.77
N ARG A 85 -1.33 0.85 11.18
CA ARG A 85 -0.92 -0.50 10.79
C ARG A 85 -1.31 -0.75 9.35
N ILE A 86 -0.37 -1.22 8.54
CA ILE A 86 -0.57 -1.39 7.09
C ILE A 86 -0.31 -2.83 6.68
N VAL A 87 -1.18 -3.36 5.84
CA VAL A 87 -0.92 -4.57 5.06
C VAL A 87 -0.83 -4.18 3.59
N LEU A 88 0.37 -4.25 3.02
CA LEU A 88 0.56 -4.14 1.58
C LEU A 88 0.54 -5.53 0.95
N TYR A 89 -0.53 -5.81 0.21
CA TYR A 89 -0.78 -7.08 -0.45
C TYR A 89 -0.64 -6.92 -1.97
N ARG A 90 0.36 -7.60 -2.54
CA ARG A 90 0.78 -7.41 -3.93
C ARG A 90 0.65 -8.69 -4.73
N LYS A 91 0.05 -8.59 -5.92
CA LYS A 91 -0.03 -9.68 -6.90
C LYS A 91 1.27 -9.82 -7.67
N LEU A 92 1.81 -11.04 -7.77
CA LEU A 92 3.04 -11.32 -8.51
C LEU A 92 2.78 -11.63 -9.99
N LYS A 93 3.73 -11.25 -10.85
CA LYS A 93 3.77 -11.74 -12.24
C LYS A 93 4.10 -13.23 -12.22
N GLY A 94 3.24 -14.07 -12.79
CA GLY A 94 3.36 -15.53 -12.74
C GLY A 94 2.55 -16.20 -11.62
N GLY A 95 1.68 -15.45 -10.93
CA GLY A 95 0.70 -16.00 -10.00
C GLY A 95 1.18 -16.09 -8.54
N GLY A 96 0.21 -16.04 -7.63
CA GLY A 96 0.44 -15.88 -6.19
C GLY A 96 0.62 -14.42 -5.78
N TYR A 97 0.84 -14.24 -4.48
CA TYR A 97 0.88 -12.93 -3.84
C TYR A 97 2.11 -12.79 -2.93
N THR A 98 2.41 -11.55 -2.56
CA THR A 98 3.34 -11.20 -1.47
C THR A 98 2.65 -10.26 -0.50
N MET A 99 3.01 -10.38 0.78
CA MET A 99 2.49 -9.53 1.84
C MET A 99 3.63 -8.84 2.59
N LEU A 100 3.51 -7.53 2.76
CA LEU A 100 4.33 -6.71 3.64
C LEU A 100 3.42 -6.17 4.75
N TYR A 101 3.85 -6.36 5.99
CA TYR A 101 3.18 -5.85 7.18
C TYR A 101 4.03 -4.77 7.84
N LEU A 102 3.39 -3.66 8.17
CA LEU A 102 4.01 -2.53 8.86
C LEU A 102 3.16 -2.18 10.08
N ASP A 103 3.67 -2.43 11.28
CA ASP A 103 3.06 -2.04 12.55
C ASP A 103 3.98 -1.09 13.29
N PRO A 104 3.75 0.23 13.19
CA PRO A 104 4.58 1.22 13.85
C PRO A 104 4.38 1.25 15.37
N GLU A 105 3.22 0.81 15.87
CA GLU A 105 2.89 0.87 17.31
C GLU A 105 3.68 -0.17 18.10
N HIS A 106 3.86 -1.36 17.52
CA HIS A 106 4.62 -2.46 18.12
C HIS A 106 6.02 -2.62 17.51
N GLU A 107 6.44 -1.71 16.64
CA GLU A 107 7.69 -1.77 15.87
C GLU A 107 7.87 -3.10 15.10
N GLN A 108 6.77 -3.68 14.62
CA GLN A 108 6.79 -4.94 13.88
C GLN A 108 6.71 -4.69 12.38
N TYR A 109 7.81 -4.95 11.69
CA TYR A 109 7.89 -4.82 10.25
C TYR A 109 8.44 -6.10 9.66
N TRP A 110 7.63 -6.76 8.83
CA TRP A 110 8.04 -8.01 8.21
C TRP A 110 7.39 -8.19 6.84
N ARG A 111 8.05 -8.99 6.02
CA ARG A 111 7.53 -9.45 4.73
C ARG A 111 7.38 -10.95 4.79
N LYS A 112 6.33 -11.50 4.22
CA LYS A 112 6.25 -12.94 4.00
C LYS A 112 7.12 -13.28 2.79
N SER A 113 8.17 -14.05 3.02
CA SER A 113 9.19 -14.40 2.01
C SER A 113 8.69 -15.43 0.99
N THR A 114 7.65 -16.18 1.34
CA THR A 114 6.99 -17.16 0.46
C THR A 114 5.75 -16.57 -0.21
N LYS A 115 5.26 -17.24 -1.26
CA LYS A 115 3.93 -16.95 -1.81
C LYS A 115 2.89 -17.06 -0.69
N VAL A 116 2.00 -16.09 -0.65
CA VAL A 116 0.91 -16.01 0.32
C VAL A 116 -0.43 -16.21 -0.38
N ASP A 117 -1.42 -16.68 0.37
CA ASP A 117 -2.80 -16.79 -0.07
C ASP A 117 -3.66 -15.70 0.57
N ILE A 118 -4.83 -15.41 0.02
CA ILE A 118 -5.69 -14.32 0.53
C ILE A 118 -6.15 -14.62 1.98
N ALA A 119 -6.29 -15.90 2.34
CA ALA A 119 -6.56 -16.33 3.70
C ALA A 119 -5.45 -15.92 4.70
N ASP A 120 -4.22 -15.65 4.24
CA ASP A 120 -3.15 -15.16 5.10
C ASP A 120 -3.40 -13.73 5.64
N LEU A 121 -4.36 -12.99 5.06
CA LEU A 121 -4.84 -11.74 5.66
C LEU A 121 -5.46 -12.00 7.05
N ASP A 122 -5.97 -13.20 7.30
CA ASP A 122 -6.56 -13.60 8.59
C ASP A 122 -5.50 -13.72 9.70
N LEU A 123 -4.22 -13.87 9.34
CA LEU A 123 -3.11 -13.83 10.31
C LEU A 123 -2.96 -12.46 10.98
N VAL A 124 -3.54 -11.41 10.38
CA VAL A 124 -3.46 -10.02 10.83
C VAL A 124 -4.82 -9.50 11.34
N VAL A 125 -5.87 -10.33 11.31
CA VAL A 125 -7.29 -9.93 11.54
C VAL A 125 -7.58 -9.43 12.96
N ASN A 126 -6.75 -9.76 13.95
CA ASN A 126 -6.94 -9.26 15.32
C ASN A 126 -6.48 -7.80 15.50
N SER A 127 -5.96 -7.16 14.45
CA SER A 127 -5.45 -5.79 14.49
C SER A 127 -6.22 -4.91 13.50
N ASP A 128 -6.63 -3.71 13.91
CA ASP A 128 -7.12 -2.69 12.98
C ASP A 128 -5.97 -2.29 12.04
N PHE A 129 -6.11 -2.60 10.74
CA PHE A 129 -5.10 -2.32 9.71
C PHE A 129 -5.72 -1.76 8.43
N GLU A 130 -4.96 -0.93 7.73
CA GLU A 130 -5.32 -0.41 6.42
C GLU A 130 -4.73 -1.31 5.33
N LEU A 131 -5.57 -1.81 4.43
CA LEU A 131 -5.17 -2.71 3.35
C LEU A 131 -4.78 -1.91 2.08
N CYS A 132 -3.57 -2.14 1.56
CA CYS A 132 -3.10 -1.60 0.30
C CYS A 132 -2.95 -2.73 -0.73
N LEU A 133 -3.63 -2.63 -1.86
CA LEU A 133 -3.63 -3.62 -2.93
C LEU A 133 -2.79 -3.13 -4.13
N ASP A 134 -1.86 -3.94 -4.61
CA ASP A 134 -1.07 -3.65 -5.82
C ASP A 134 -1.20 -4.79 -6.85
N GLY A 135 -1.60 -4.44 -8.07
CA GLY A 135 -1.71 -5.36 -9.20
C GLY A 135 -3.05 -6.10 -9.30
N PHE A 136 -4.03 -5.75 -8.47
CA PHE A 136 -5.39 -6.28 -8.54
C PHE A 136 -6.22 -5.52 -9.58
N LEU A 137 -7.11 -6.25 -10.28
CA LEU A 137 -8.17 -5.63 -11.05
C LEU A 137 -9.42 -5.50 -10.18
N GLN A 138 -10.21 -4.45 -10.37
CA GLN A 138 -11.46 -4.25 -9.63
C GLN A 138 -12.40 -5.46 -9.79
N ARG A 139 -12.60 -5.92 -11.04
CA ARG A 139 -13.37 -7.13 -11.33
C ARG A 139 -12.86 -8.40 -10.62
N GLU A 140 -11.57 -8.47 -10.28
CA GLU A 140 -11.02 -9.61 -9.54
C GLU A 140 -11.40 -9.54 -8.06
N ILE A 141 -11.51 -8.33 -7.51
CA ILE A 141 -12.04 -8.09 -6.18
C ILE A 141 -13.54 -8.38 -6.16
N ASP A 142 -14.28 -7.84 -7.13
CA ASP A 142 -15.75 -7.93 -7.17
C ASP A 142 -16.26 -9.36 -7.44
N ASN A 143 -15.58 -10.10 -8.32
CA ASN A 143 -16.02 -11.45 -8.69
C ASN A 143 -15.48 -12.54 -7.75
N ASP A 144 -14.56 -12.22 -6.84
CA ASP A 144 -14.11 -13.17 -5.82
C ASP A 144 -15.06 -13.15 -4.63
N LEU A 145 -16.22 -13.79 -4.79
CA LEU A 145 -17.26 -13.88 -3.75
C LEU A 145 -16.73 -14.44 -2.41
N SER A 146 -15.69 -15.27 -2.46
CA SER A 146 -15.10 -15.89 -1.27
C SER A 146 -14.23 -14.93 -0.46
N ASN A 147 -13.63 -13.93 -1.13
CA ASN A 147 -12.73 -12.95 -0.52
C ASN A 147 -13.20 -11.50 -0.64
N PHE A 148 -14.37 -11.25 -1.23
CA PHE A 148 -14.92 -9.91 -1.44
C PHE A 148 -14.89 -9.10 -0.15
N GLY A 149 -15.40 -9.63 0.95
CA GLY A 149 -15.39 -8.97 2.27
C GLY A 149 -14.00 -8.67 2.84
N ARG A 150 -12.94 -9.36 2.40
CA ARG A 150 -11.54 -9.08 2.79
C ARG A 150 -10.93 -8.02 1.90
N LEU A 151 -11.04 -8.20 0.58
CA LEU A 151 -10.36 -7.36 -0.40
C LEU A 151 -11.01 -5.99 -0.56
N THR A 152 -12.34 -5.87 -0.40
CA THR A 152 -13.06 -4.59 -0.50
C THR A 152 -12.76 -3.59 0.61
N LYS A 153 -12.14 -4.04 1.71
CA LYS A 153 -11.70 -3.19 2.81
C LYS A 153 -10.40 -2.41 2.49
N PHE A 154 -9.99 -2.39 1.23
CA PHE A 154 -8.78 -1.69 0.83
C PHE A 154 -8.91 -0.19 1.07
N ARG A 155 -7.85 0.41 1.63
CA ARG A 155 -7.66 1.86 1.65
C ARG A 155 -7.10 2.37 0.33
N MET A 156 -6.27 1.56 -0.31
CA MET A 156 -5.53 1.92 -1.50
C MET A 156 -5.50 0.78 -2.51
N LEU A 157 -5.74 1.08 -3.79
CA LEU A 157 -5.65 0.13 -4.89
C LEU A 157 -4.84 0.71 -6.05
N ALA A 158 -3.74 0.06 -6.43
CA ALA A 158 -3.07 0.32 -7.71
C ALA A 158 -3.46 -0.74 -8.74
N THR A 159 -4.19 -0.28 -9.76
CA THR A 159 -4.65 -1.11 -10.88
C THR A 159 -4.12 -0.58 -12.21
N SER A 160 -3.92 -1.50 -13.16
CA SER A 160 -3.44 -1.19 -14.52
C SER A 160 -4.55 -1.14 -15.58
N VAL A 161 -5.82 -1.31 -15.19
CA VAL A 161 -7.00 -1.32 -16.08
C VAL A 161 -8.08 -0.35 -15.57
N GLN A 162 -8.96 0.10 -16.47
CA GLN A 162 -10.09 0.99 -16.19
C GLN A 162 -10.89 0.52 -14.96
N TYR A 163 -11.00 1.40 -13.97
CA TYR A 163 -11.91 1.28 -12.82
C TYR A 163 -13.30 1.74 -13.28
N ASP A 164 -14.35 0.96 -13.05
CA ASP A 164 -15.71 1.37 -13.42
C ASP A 164 -16.22 2.35 -12.36
N MET A 165 -16.11 3.64 -12.69
CA MET A 165 -16.48 4.75 -11.81
C MET A 165 -18.00 4.92 -11.63
N LYS A 166 -18.82 3.99 -12.14
CA LYS A 166 -20.27 4.17 -12.26
C LYS A 166 -21.07 3.85 -10.99
N ASN A 167 -20.50 3.17 -10.00
CA ASN A 167 -21.26 2.69 -8.82
C ASN A 167 -20.78 3.25 -7.48
N ASP A 168 -19.82 4.17 -7.49
CA ASP A 168 -19.33 4.81 -6.29
C ASP A 168 -19.84 6.26 -6.32
N GLU A 169 -20.83 6.59 -5.49
CA GLU A 169 -21.25 7.97 -5.18
C GLU A 169 -20.14 8.73 -4.41
N THR A 170 -18.87 8.51 -4.76
CA THR A 170 -17.75 9.30 -4.28
C THR A 170 -17.54 10.43 -5.27
N GLU A 171 -17.79 11.66 -4.82
CA GLU A 171 -17.61 12.89 -5.59
C GLU A 171 -16.28 12.89 -6.37
N VAL A 172 -16.39 12.65 -7.67
CA VAL A 172 -15.26 12.70 -8.58
C VAL A 172 -14.96 14.15 -8.90
N ARG A 173 -14.02 14.77 -8.17
CA ARG A 173 -13.38 16.00 -8.66
C ARG A 173 -12.32 15.65 -9.70
N ARG A 174 -12.72 15.61 -10.97
CA ARG A 174 -11.79 15.64 -12.11
C ARG A 174 -11.17 17.04 -12.21
N ARG A 175 -9.86 17.16 -12.01
CA ARG A 175 -9.04 18.27 -12.53
C ARG A 175 -7.68 17.74 -12.97
#